data_AF-A0A8H2W0V1-F1
#
_entry.id   AF-A0A8H2W0V1-F1
#
_cell.length_a   1.000
_cell.length_b   1.000
_cell.length_c   1.000
_cell.angle_alpha   90.00
_cell.angle_beta   90.00
_cell.angle_gamma   90.00
#
_symmetry.space_group_name_H-M   'P 1'
#
loop_
_entity.id
_entity.type
_entity.pdbx_description
1 polymer ?
#
loop_
_entity_poly.entity_id
_entity_poly.type
_entity_poly.pdbx_seq_one_letter_code
_entity_poly.pdbx_strand_id
1 'polypeptide(L)'
;MSSTTPNIDARDRITLHVGTQSFITTAGTLTSKSDFFRRFLSPTWNTPEKDGSYFLDADPILFGHILQYLRRNKPPILHDDLKGHDKAMYVTLRQEAYYFGLKSLTEWLKEKKYLQVVQTKYTVHEIDNGVSGRIPAGAKYEFYPKWSMEKVYLCPRGNDNHNGHPSACDRNCTALRDVIGQQWGERHIFGGVILTYETTFNEDLCVDRS
;
A
#
# COMPACT_ATOMS: atom_id res chain seq x y z
N MET A 1 -18.35 -14.76 -55.39
CA MET A 1 -17.04 -14.29 -54.91
C MET A 1 -16.90 -14.80 -53.48
N SER A 2 -16.10 -15.85 -53.26
CA SER A 2 -15.86 -16.35 -51.90
C SER A 2 -14.92 -15.39 -51.18
N SER A 3 -15.46 -14.64 -50.22
CA SER A 3 -14.65 -13.89 -49.26
C SER A 3 -14.05 -14.90 -48.28
N THR A 4 -12.84 -15.36 -48.56
CA THR A 4 -12.05 -16.14 -47.60
C THR A 4 -11.66 -15.21 -46.47
N THR A 5 -12.34 -15.31 -45.33
CA THR A 5 -12.00 -14.52 -44.14
C THR A 5 -10.56 -14.87 -43.72
N PRO A 6 -9.65 -13.89 -43.59
CA PRO A 6 -8.27 -14.17 -43.24
C PRO A 6 -8.20 -14.79 -41.83
N ASN A 7 -7.45 -15.87 -41.71
CA ASN A 7 -7.13 -16.50 -40.42
C ASN A 7 -6.07 -15.64 -39.71
N ILE A 8 -6.40 -15.11 -38.53
CA ILE A 8 -5.53 -14.19 -37.76
C ILE A 8 -4.45 -15.00 -37.03
N ASP A 9 -3.17 -14.72 -37.29
CA ASP A 9 -2.04 -15.30 -36.58
C ASP A 9 -1.81 -14.61 -35.24
N ALA A 10 -1.29 -15.33 -34.25
CA ALA A 10 -0.98 -14.78 -32.93
C ALA A 10 0.00 -13.58 -32.97
N ARG A 11 0.84 -13.46 -34.01
CA ARG A 11 1.78 -12.34 -34.19
C ARG A 11 1.16 -11.14 -34.90
N ASP A 12 -0.03 -11.27 -35.48
CA ASP A 12 -0.66 -10.20 -36.23
C ASP A 12 -0.98 -9.02 -35.31
N ARG A 13 -0.68 -7.81 -35.82
CA ARG A 13 -1.00 -6.57 -35.14
C ARG A 13 -2.49 -6.27 -35.32
N ILE A 14 -3.16 -5.99 -34.21
CA ILE A 14 -4.58 -5.66 -34.16
C ILE A 14 -4.73 -4.23 -33.62
N THR A 15 -5.52 -3.43 -34.31
CA THR A 15 -6.00 -2.12 -33.83
C THR A 15 -7.37 -2.31 -33.19
N LEU A 16 -7.50 -1.88 -31.94
CA LEU A 16 -8.75 -1.87 -31.18
C LEU A 16 -9.19 -0.44 -30.92
N HIS A 17 -10.38 -0.08 -31.37
CA HIS A 17 -11.08 1.15 -30.96
C HIS A 17 -11.92 0.81 -29.72
N VAL A 18 -11.48 1.26 -28.54
CA VAL A 18 -12.11 1.00 -27.26
C VAL A 18 -12.74 2.29 -26.74
N GLY A 19 -14.07 2.39 -26.82
CA GLY A 19 -14.79 3.62 -26.54
C GLY A 19 -14.22 4.80 -27.34
N THR A 20 -13.57 5.74 -26.66
CA THR A 20 -12.99 6.96 -27.27
C THR A 20 -11.49 6.86 -27.58
N GLN A 21 -10.82 5.75 -27.28
CA GLN A 21 -9.37 5.60 -27.46
C GLN A 21 -9.02 4.42 -28.37
N SER A 22 -7.83 4.47 -28.98
CA SER A 22 -7.32 3.41 -29.84
C SER A 22 -6.11 2.73 -29.22
N PHE A 23 -6.09 1.40 -29.26
CA PHE A 23 -5.01 0.56 -28.77
C PHE A 23 -4.47 -0.31 -29.89
N ILE A 24 -3.15 -0.52 -29.90
CA ILE A 24 -2.51 -1.46 -30.82
C ILE A 24 -1.81 -2.55 -30.02
N THR A 25 -2.06 -3.80 -30.38
CA THR A 25 -1.46 -4.97 -29.73
C THR A 25 -1.35 -6.14 -30.71
N THR A 26 -0.96 -7.33 -30.26
CA THR A 26 -1.01 -8.54 -31.08
C THR A 26 -2.22 -9.41 -30.73
N ALA A 27 -2.71 -10.18 -31.71
CA ALA A 27 -3.80 -11.13 -31.48
C ALA A 27 -3.45 -12.14 -30.36
N GLY A 28 -2.21 -12.62 -30.32
CA GLY A 28 -1.70 -13.51 -29.27
C GLY A 28 -1.77 -12.88 -27.87
N THR A 29 -1.48 -11.58 -27.75
CA THR A 29 -1.60 -10.87 -26.46
C THR A 29 -3.04 -10.93 -25.94
N LEU A 30 -4.02 -10.62 -26.80
CA LEU A 30 -5.43 -10.59 -26.43
C LEU A 30 -5.95 -11.99 -26.09
N THR A 31 -5.56 -12.99 -26.87
CA THR A 31 -6.11 -14.35 -26.80
C THR A 31 -5.46 -15.25 -25.76
N SER A 32 -4.25 -14.89 -25.29
CA SER A 32 -3.44 -15.68 -24.36
C SER A 32 -4.18 -16.13 -23.09
N LYS A 33 -4.99 -15.25 -22.50
CA LYS A 33 -5.68 -15.50 -21.23
C LYS A 33 -7.19 -15.23 -21.27
N SER A 34 -7.76 -14.95 -22.44
CA SER A 34 -9.15 -14.55 -22.59
C SER A 34 -9.89 -15.44 -23.59
N ASP A 35 -10.88 -16.20 -23.09
CA ASP A 35 -11.85 -16.89 -23.95
C ASP A 35 -12.69 -15.89 -24.76
N PHE A 36 -12.99 -14.71 -24.18
CA PHE A 36 -13.71 -13.64 -24.86
C PHE A 36 -12.94 -13.17 -26.09
N PHE A 37 -11.66 -12.77 -25.96
CA PHE A 37 -10.90 -12.26 -27.10
C PHE A 37 -10.61 -13.34 -28.15
N ARG A 38 -10.46 -14.61 -27.73
CA ARG A 38 -10.37 -15.75 -28.67
C ARG A 38 -11.59 -15.85 -29.55
N ARG A 39 -12.78 -15.72 -28.97
CA ARG A 39 -14.01 -15.68 -29.76
C ARG A 39 -14.09 -14.38 -30.54
N PHE A 40 -13.75 -13.24 -29.94
CA PHE A 40 -13.96 -11.91 -30.52
C PHE A 40 -13.18 -11.72 -31.82
N LEU A 41 -11.98 -12.29 -31.89
CA LEU A 41 -11.17 -12.29 -33.11
C LEU A 41 -11.53 -13.45 -34.07
N SER A 42 -12.51 -14.28 -33.73
CA SER A 42 -12.97 -15.34 -34.62
C SER A 42 -13.81 -14.76 -35.76
N PRO A 43 -13.57 -15.17 -37.02
CA PRO A 43 -14.39 -14.81 -38.18
C PRO A 43 -15.90 -15.07 -38.01
N THR A 44 -16.27 -15.99 -37.11
CA THR A 44 -17.65 -16.39 -36.88
C THR A 44 -18.42 -15.49 -35.92
N TRP A 45 -17.73 -14.70 -35.08
CA TRP A 45 -18.40 -13.85 -34.09
C TRP A 45 -18.28 -12.37 -34.38
N ASN A 46 -17.12 -11.92 -34.89
CA ASN A 46 -16.94 -10.52 -35.23
C ASN A 46 -16.17 -10.38 -36.54
N THR A 47 -16.46 -9.30 -37.27
CA THR A 47 -15.78 -8.94 -38.51
C THR A 47 -15.11 -7.60 -38.28
N PRO A 48 -13.84 -7.42 -38.69
CA PRO A 48 -13.18 -6.13 -38.57
C PRO A 48 -13.90 -5.06 -39.41
N GLU A 49 -13.68 -3.80 -39.06
CA GLU A 49 -14.11 -2.67 -39.85
C GLU A 49 -13.38 -2.62 -41.20
N LYS A 50 -13.80 -1.70 -42.08
CA LYS A 50 -13.25 -1.58 -43.45
C LYS A 50 -11.74 -1.34 -43.47
N ASP A 51 -11.19 -0.72 -42.43
CA ASP A 51 -9.78 -0.44 -42.27
C ASP A 51 -9.00 -1.56 -41.54
N GLY A 52 -9.67 -2.65 -41.17
CA GLY A 52 -9.09 -3.78 -40.45
C GLY A 52 -9.07 -3.63 -38.93
N SER A 53 -9.60 -2.54 -38.37
CA SER A 53 -9.72 -2.34 -36.94
C SER A 53 -10.91 -3.10 -36.34
N TYR A 54 -10.96 -3.18 -35.01
CA TYR A 54 -12.09 -3.76 -34.28
C TYR A 54 -12.60 -2.78 -33.23
N PHE A 55 -13.91 -2.63 -33.10
CA PHE A 55 -14.53 -1.80 -32.08
C PHE A 55 -14.92 -2.62 -30.82
N LEU A 56 -14.66 -2.03 -29.65
CA LEU A 56 -15.05 -2.52 -28.33
C LEU A 56 -15.78 -1.40 -27.59
N ASP A 57 -17.03 -1.64 -27.24
CA ASP A 57 -17.82 -0.74 -26.40
C ASP A 57 -17.48 -0.96 -24.92
N ALA A 58 -16.31 -0.44 -24.51
CA ALA A 58 -15.80 -0.58 -23.15
C ALA A 58 -15.07 0.70 -22.71
N ASP A 59 -14.84 0.83 -21.41
CA ASP A 59 -14.08 1.95 -20.86
C ASP A 59 -12.58 1.84 -21.23
N PRO A 60 -12.00 2.86 -21.89
CA PRO A 60 -10.61 2.80 -22.34
C PRO A 60 -9.58 2.83 -21.20
N ILE A 61 -9.90 3.45 -20.05
CA ILE A 61 -9.00 3.53 -18.90
C ILE A 61 -8.87 2.14 -18.26
N LEU A 62 -9.99 1.48 -18.01
CA LEU A 62 -10.00 0.11 -17.48
C LEU A 62 -9.36 -0.87 -18.46
N PHE A 63 -9.66 -0.74 -19.75
CA PHE A 63 -9.05 -1.57 -20.78
C PHE A 63 -7.52 -1.41 -20.84
N GLY A 64 -6.99 -0.22 -20.60
CA GLY A 64 -5.54 0.01 -20.48
C GLY A 64 -4.89 -0.90 -19.44
N HIS A 65 -5.51 -1.05 -18.27
CA HIS A 65 -5.05 -1.98 -17.23
C HIS A 65 -5.18 -3.44 -17.64
N ILE A 66 -6.30 -3.81 -18.29
CA ILE A 66 -6.50 -5.16 -18.85
C ILE A 66 -5.39 -5.51 -19.86
N LEU A 67 -5.10 -4.60 -20.78
CA LEU A 67 -4.09 -4.81 -21.80
C LEU A 67 -2.69 -4.92 -21.21
N GLN A 68 -2.37 -4.13 -20.19
CA GLN A 68 -1.10 -4.24 -19.50
C GLN A 68 -0.94 -5.58 -18.77
N TYR A 69 -2.01 -6.05 -18.13
CA TYR A 69 -2.05 -7.38 -17.52
C TYR A 69 -1.80 -8.48 -18.56
N LEU A 70 -2.50 -8.44 -19.70
CA LEU A 70 -2.32 -9.40 -20.80
C LEU A 70 -0.90 -9.41 -21.37
N ARG A 71 -0.22 -8.26 -21.42
CA ARG A 71 1.15 -8.14 -21.93
C ARG A 71 2.22 -8.67 -20.97
N ARG A 72 2.05 -8.46 -19.67
CA ARG A 72 3.11 -8.67 -18.68
C ARG A 72 2.81 -9.76 -17.66
N ASN A 73 1.59 -10.28 -17.66
CA ASN A 73 1.11 -11.21 -16.67
C ASN A 73 1.21 -10.68 -15.22
N LYS A 74 1.00 -9.37 -15.07
CA LYS A 74 1.07 -8.67 -13.78
C LYS A 74 -0.26 -7.97 -13.49
N PRO A 75 -0.98 -8.34 -12.43
CA PRO A 75 -2.16 -7.61 -11.99
C PRO A 75 -1.83 -6.16 -11.66
N PRO A 76 -2.75 -5.21 -11.86
CA PRO A 76 -2.47 -3.80 -11.60
C PRO A 76 -2.42 -3.52 -10.10
N ILE A 77 -1.44 -2.71 -9.70
CA ILE A 77 -1.30 -2.17 -8.34
C ILE A 77 -1.63 -0.69 -8.39
N LEU A 78 -2.87 -0.36 -8.02
CA LEU A 78 -3.39 0.99 -7.95
C LEU A 78 -3.26 1.47 -6.50
N HIS A 79 -2.08 1.97 -6.16
CA HIS A 79 -1.74 2.49 -4.84
C HIS A 79 -1.08 3.85 -4.96
N ASP A 80 -1.48 4.76 -4.09
CA ASP A 80 -0.85 6.06 -3.88
C ASP A 80 -0.49 6.18 -2.40
N ASP A 81 0.71 6.66 -2.06
CA ASP A 81 1.18 6.70 -0.67
C ASP A 81 0.32 7.60 0.23
N LEU A 82 -0.38 8.59 -0.34
CA LEU A 82 -1.25 9.50 0.40
C LEU A 82 -2.68 8.98 0.48
N LYS A 83 -3.25 8.55 -0.65
CA LYS A 83 -4.66 8.14 -0.77
C LYS A 83 -4.89 6.66 -0.49
N GLY A 84 -3.83 5.86 -0.48
CA GLY A 84 -3.87 4.41 -0.40
C GLY A 84 -4.36 3.78 -1.70
N HIS A 85 -5.03 2.63 -1.58
CA HIS A 85 -5.56 1.89 -2.71
C HIS A 85 -6.82 2.51 -3.31
N ASP A 86 -6.87 2.58 -4.65
CA ASP A 86 -8.09 2.95 -5.37
C ASP A 86 -9.09 1.78 -5.39
N LYS A 87 -9.82 1.64 -4.28
CA LYS A 87 -10.81 0.58 -4.08
C LYS A 87 -11.94 0.63 -5.11
N ALA A 88 -12.33 1.82 -5.55
CA ALA A 88 -13.39 1.98 -6.55
C ALA A 88 -12.92 1.43 -7.90
N MET A 89 -11.71 1.79 -8.33
CA MET A 89 -11.11 1.29 -9.57
C MET A 89 -10.90 -0.22 -9.55
N TYR A 90 -10.52 -0.80 -8.41
CA TYR A 90 -10.43 -2.26 -8.31
C TYR A 90 -11.77 -2.97 -8.50
N VAL A 91 -12.88 -2.37 -8.03
CA VAL A 91 -14.22 -2.96 -8.19
C VAL A 91 -14.66 -2.90 -9.64
N THR A 92 -14.49 -1.77 -10.31
CA THR A 92 -14.85 -1.61 -11.73
C THR A 92 -13.96 -2.46 -12.63
N LEU A 93 -12.65 -2.48 -12.38
CA LEU A 93 -11.73 -3.34 -13.13
C LEU A 93 -12.05 -4.83 -12.97
N ARG A 94 -12.54 -5.26 -11.81
CA ARG A 94 -12.98 -6.64 -11.62
C ARG A 94 -14.16 -7.00 -12.51
N GLN A 95 -15.10 -6.07 -12.71
CA GLN A 95 -16.24 -6.27 -13.61
C GLN A 95 -15.77 -6.37 -15.07
N GLU A 96 -14.86 -5.51 -15.49
CA GLU A 96 -14.24 -5.58 -16.82
C GLU A 96 -13.44 -6.87 -17.03
N ALA A 97 -12.64 -7.28 -16.05
CA ALA A 97 -11.90 -8.54 -16.10
C ALA A 97 -12.83 -9.74 -16.25
N TYR A 98 -13.97 -9.72 -15.55
CA TYR A 98 -15.00 -10.75 -15.67
C TYR A 98 -15.65 -10.73 -17.06
N TYR A 99 -16.02 -9.55 -17.57
CA TYR A 99 -16.60 -9.36 -18.91
C TYR A 99 -15.68 -9.93 -20.01
N PHE A 100 -14.38 -9.61 -19.95
CA PHE A 100 -13.38 -10.12 -20.88
C PHE A 100 -12.93 -11.56 -20.57
N GLY A 101 -13.57 -12.27 -19.65
CA GLY A 101 -13.29 -13.68 -19.37
C GLY A 101 -11.89 -13.96 -18.81
N LEU A 102 -11.30 -12.99 -18.09
CA LEU A 102 -9.97 -13.09 -17.48
C LEU A 102 -10.09 -13.68 -16.08
N LYS A 103 -10.26 -15.00 -16.00
CA LYS A 103 -10.56 -15.72 -14.74
C LYS A 103 -9.56 -15.40 -13.62
N SER A 104 -8.27 -15.55 -13.89
CA SER A 104 -7.21 -15.34 -12.90
C SER A 104 -7.17 -13.91 -12.36
N LEU A 105 -7.28 -12.91 -13.25
CA LEU A 105 -7.33 -11.51 -12.82
C LEU A 105 -8.61 -11.21 -12.01
N THR A 106 -9.74 -11.78 -12.43
CA THR A 106 -11.02 -11.63 -11.71
C THR A 106 -10.92 -12.19 -10.29
N GLU A 107 -10.33 -13.37 -10.12
CA GLU A 107 -10.09 -13.99 -8.81
C GLU A 107 -9.09 -13.20 -7.98
N TRP A 108 -7.97 -12.77 -8.57
CA TRP A 108 -6.97 -11.95 -7.89
C TRP A 108 -7.57 -10.66 -7.32
N LEU A 109 -8.43 -9.98 -8.10
CA LEU A 109 -9.14 -8.77 -7.68
C LEU A 109 -10.23 -9.08 -6.63
N LYS A 110 -10.94 -10.20 -6.77
CA LYS A 110 -11.95 -10.66 -5.81
C LYS A 110 -11.34 -10.95 -4.44
N GLU A 111 -10.20 -11.61 -4.41
CA GLU A 111 -9.44 -11.97 -3.20
C GLU A 111 -8.64 -10.79 -2.63
N LYS A 112 -8.69 -9.62 -3.29
CA LYS A 112 -7.99 -8.40 -2.87
C LYS A 112 -6.49 -8.61 -2.65
N LYS A 113 -5.85 -9.42 -3.49
CA LYS A 113 -4.42 -9.75 -3.38
C LYS A 113 -3.51 -8.51 -3.45
N TYR A 114 -3.97 -7.39 -4.02
CA TYR A 114 -3.28 -6.10 -3.94
C TYR A 114 -2.94 -5.65 -2.52
N LEU A 115 -3.75 -6.02 -1.50
CA LEU A 115 -3.47 -5.71 -0.09
C LEU A 115 -2.29 -6.50 0.48
N GLN A 116 -1.91 -7.60 -0.15
CA GLN A 116 -0.75 -8.40 0.24
C GLN A 116 0.51 -7.91 -0.46
N VAL A 117 0.37 -7.32 -1.66
CA VAL A 117 1.47 -6.70 -2.41
C VAL A 117 1.95 -5.44 -1.72
N VAL A 118 1.03 -4.58 -1.28
CA VAL A 118 1.38 -3.33 -0.58
C VAL A 118 1.09 -3.53 0.90
N GLN A 119 2.14 -3.57 1.70
CA GLN A 119 2.05 -3.79 3.14
C GLN A 119 2.52 -2.55 3.90
N THR A 120 1.99 -2.35 5.09
CA THR A 120 2.48 -1.32 6.00
C THR A 120 3.10 -2.00 7.20
N LYS A 121 4.42 -1.88 7.32
CA LYS A 121 5.14 -2.28 8.51
C LYS A 121 5.07 -1.15 9.53
N TYR A 122 4.75 -1.45 10.78
CA TYR A 122 4.86 -0.49 11.87
C TYR A 122 6.03 -0.85 12.78
N THR A 123 6.68 0.18 13.32
CA THR A 123 7.72 0.05 14.37
C THR A 123 7.36 0.99 15.51
N VAL A 124 7.51 0.51 16.74
CA VAL A 124 7.17 1.24 17.96
C VAL A 124 8.47 1.64 18.65
N HIS A 125 8.63 2.93 18.92
CA HIS A 125 9.79 3.49 19.60
C HIS A 125 9.33 4.17 20.89
N GLU A 126 9.76 3.66 22.04
CA GLU A 126 9.63 4.38 23.31
C GLU A 126 10.58 5.57 23.34
N ILE A 127 10.14 6.63 24.01
CA ILE A 127 10.82 7.91 24.01
C ILE A 127 10.76 8.51 25.40
N ASP A 128 11.92 8.91 25.90
CA ASP A 128 12.05 9.66 27.13
C ASP A 128 12.70 11.01 26.85
N ASN A 129 12.12 12.09 27.40
CA ASN A 129 12.66 13.44 27.45
C ASN A 129 13.16 14.03 26.12
N GLY A 130 12.26 14.76 25.43
CA GLY A 130 12.63 15.73 24.37
C GLY A 130 13.44 15.15 23.21
N VAL A 131 12.78 14.59 22.20
CA VAL A 131 13.46 13.86 21.13
C VAL A 131 13.29 14.49 19.76
N SER A 132 14.43 14.66 19.09
CA SER A 132 14.55 14.86 17.65
C SER A 132 15.06 13.56 17.02
N GLY A 133 14.42 13.09 15.95
CA GLY A 133 14.81 11.89 15.23
C GLY A 133 14.79 12.09 13.72
N ARG A 134 15.35 11.13 12.99
CA ARG A 134 15.21 11.02 11.53
C ARG A 134 14.37 9.79 11.23
N ILE A 135 13.40 9.94 10.33
CA ILE A 135 12.63 8.82 9.80
C ILE A 135 13.02 8.57 8.34
N PRO A 136 12.90 7.34 7.83
CA PRO A 136 13.10 7.05 6.42
C PRO A 136 12.21 7.93 5.53
N ALA A 137 12.70 8.25 4.33
CA ALA A 137 11.92 9.01 3.35
C ALA A 137 10.67 8.21 2.94
N GLY A 138 9.50 8.85 2.97
CA GLY A 138 8.21 8.21 2.69
C GLY A 138 7.56 7.50 3.89
N ALA A 139 8.27 7.34 5.01
CA ALA A 139 7.66 6.82 6.23
C ALA A 139 6.73 7.86 6.86
N LYS A 140 5.60 7.38 7.41
CA LYS A 140 4.69 8.19 8.24
C LYS A 140 4.97 7.91 9.70
N TYR A 141 4.64 8.84 10.59
CA TYR A 141 4.72 8.57 12.01
C TYR A 141 3.55 9.19 12.78
N GLU A 142 3.21 8.55 13.88
CA GLU A 142 2.26 9.04 14.86
C GLU A 142 2.97 9.13 16.21
N PHE A 143 2.72 10.21 16.93
CA PHE A 143 3.30 10.43 18.25
C PHE A 143 2.22 10.42 19.31
N TYR A 144 2.39 9.52 20.29
CA TYR A 144 1.51 9.35 21.43
C TYR A 144 2.24 9.83 22.69
N PRO A 145 2.11 11.12 23.05
CA PRO A 145 2.77 11.66 24.23
C PRO A 145 2.18 11.05 25.50
N LYS A 146 3.05 10.75 26.46
CA LYS A 146 2.68 10.36 27.81
C LYS A 146 3.30 11.33 28.79
N TRP A 147 2.43 12.03 29.52
CA TRP A 147 2.82 12.80 30.69
C TRP A 147 2.75 11.87 31.90
N SER A 148 3.85 11.72 32.61
CA SER A 148 3.87 11.03 33.89
C SER A 148 4.50 11.91 34.96
N MET A 149 4.18 11.60 36.22
CA MET A 149 4.79 12.23 37.39
C MET A 149 5.63 11.18 38.09
N GLU A 150 6.91 11.47 38.28
CA GLU A 150 7.80 10.64 39.07
C GLU A 150 7.94 11.23 40.47
N LYS A 151 7.89 10.34 41.47
CA LYS A 151 8.15 10.69 42.85
C LYS A 151 9.64 10.86 43.07
N VAL A 152 10.09 12.10 43.25
CA VAL A 152 11.52 12.42 43.41
C VAL A 152 11.81 12.69 44.88
N TYR A 153 12.90 12.11 45.38
CA TYR A 153 13.37 12.40 46.74
C TYR A 153 13.74 13.88 46.87
N LEU A 154 13.23 14.55 47.92
CA LEU A 154 13.65 15.91 48.25
C LEU A 154 14.57 15.90 49.45
N CYS A 155 15.62 16.73 49.38
CA CYS A 155 16.53 16.94 50.48
C CYS A 155 15.78 17.59 51.67
N PRO A 156 15.82 17.01 52.88
CA PRO A 156 15.20 17.58 54.09
C PRO A 156 15.67 19.00 54.41
N ARG A 157 16.88 19.37 53.96
CA ARG A 157 17.49 20.70 54.16
C ARG A 157 17.26 21.66 53.00
N GLY A 158 16.52 21.25 51.97
CA GLY A 158 16.22 22.09 50.80
C GLY A 158 17.41 22.36 49.87
N ASN A 159 18.44 21.51 49.86
CA ASN A 159 19.54 21.63 48.91
C ASN A 159 19.17 20.94 47.58
N ASP A 160 18.99 21.72 46.52
CA ASP A 160 18.54 21.23 45.22
C ASP A 160 19.51 20.24 44.57
N ASN A 161 20.81 20.36 44.82
CA ASN A 161 21.82 19.42 44.29
C ASN A 161 21.68 18.00 44.86
N HIS A 162 20.94 17.83 45.96
CA HIS A 162 20.68 16.53 46.57
C HIS A 162 19.33 15.93 46.14
N ASN A 163 18.45 16.70 45.49
CA ASN A 163 17.15 16.22 45.05
C ASN A 163 17.32 15.12 43.98
N GLY A 164 16.53 14.05 44.10
CA GLY A 164 16.63 12.85 43.28
C GLY A 164 17.87 11.97 43.53
N HIS A 165 18.82 12.41 44.37
CA HIS A 165 20.06 11.72 44.67
C HIS A 165 20.25 11.55 46.18
N PRO A 166 19.52 10.61 46.84
CA PRO A 166 19.62 10.44 48.30
C PRO A 166 21.03 10.13 48.80
N SER A 167 21.90 9.57 47.96
CA SER A 167 23.31 9.30 48.27
C SER A 167 24.17 10.56 48.37
N ALA A 168 23.72 11.70 47.82
CA ALA A 168 24.40 12.99 47.97
C ALA A 168 24.15 13.64 49.35
N CYS A 169 23.19 13.12 50.13
CA CYS A 169 22.89 13.62 51.45
C CYS A 169 23.96 13.21 52.47
N ASP A 170 24.42 14.19 53.26
CA ASP A 170 25.35 13.99 54.35
C ASP A 170 24.64 13.54 55.66
N ARG A 171 25.43 13.39 56.72
CA ARG A 171 24.92 13.03 58.05
C ARG A 171 23.90 14.04 58.59
N ASN A 172 24.03 15.33 58.27
CA ASN A 172 23.11 16.36 58.72
C ASN A 172 21.75 16.26 58.03
N CYS A 173 21.74 15.98 56.72
CA CYS A 173 20.52 15.69 55.97
C CYS A 173 19.84 14.43 56.51
N THR A 174 20.63 13.40 56.83
CA THR A 174 20.15 12.12 57.36
C THR A 174 19.50 12.29 58.75
N ALA A 175 20.18 12.97 59.67
CA ALA A 175 19.64 13.24 61.00
C ALA A 175 18.31 14.01 60.95
N LEU A 176 18.20 15.00 60.06
CA LEU A 176 16.95 15.74 59.88
C LEU A 176 15.85 14.86 59.28
N ARG A 177 16.18 14.00 58.30
CA ARG A 177 15.25 13.02 57.73
C ARG A 177 14.66 12.09 58.79
N ASP A 178 15.46 11.65 59.74
CA ASP A 178 15.00 10.72 60.78
C ASP A 178 14.01 11.40 61.75
N VAL A 179 14.05 12.73 61.85
CA VAL A 179 13.10 13.53 62.65
C VAL A 179 11.83 13.87 61.86
N ILE A 180 11.98 14.38 60.62
CA ILE A 180 10.85 14.92 59.85
C ILE A 180 10.26 13.94 58.84
N GLY A 181 10.84 12.75 58.73
CA GLY A 181 10.49 11.75 57.73
C GLY A 181 11.04 12.07 56.33
N GLN A 182 10.94 11.08 55.44
CA GLN A 182 11.37 11.21 54.06
C GLN A 182 10.45 12.14 53.26
N GLN A 183 11.05 13.15 52.63
CA GLN A 183 10.35 14.14 51.81
C GLN A 183 10.34 13.73 50.34
N TRP A 184 9.27 14.10 49.65
CA TRP A 184 9.05 13.76 48.25
C TRP A 184 8.49 14.95 47.49
N GLY A 185 8.93 15.08 46.25
CA GLY A 185 8.41 16.03 45.28
C GLY A 185 7.96 15.28 44.03
N GLU A 186 7.41 16.04 43.10
CA GLU A 186 6.95 15.53 41.82
C GLU A 186 7.80 16.11 40.70
N ARG A 187 8.23 15.24 39.79
CA ARG A 187 8.88 15.65 38.55
C ARG A 187 8.01 15.22 37.39
N HIS A 188 7.61 16.18 36.55
CA HIS A 188 6.96 15.89 35.29
C HIS A 188 7.98 15.25 34.33
N ILE A 189 7.66 14.06 33.86
CA ILE A 189 8.39 13.40 32.79
C ILE A 189 7.52 13.51 31.54
N PHE A 190 8.14 14.03 30.48
CA PHE A 190 7.57 13.99 29.15
C PHE A 190 8.21 12.84 28.39
N GLY A 191 7.44 11.80 28.15
CA GLY A 191 7.83 10.69 27.30
C GLY A 191 6.73 10.35 26.33
N GLY A 192 6.79 9.17 25.75
CA GLY A 192 5.72 8.67 24.89
C GLY A 192 6.21 7.59 23.96
N VAL A 193 5.42 7.39 22.92
CA VAL A 193 5.70 6.38 21.89
C VAL A 193 5.57 7.03 20.53
N ILE A 194 6.58 6.85 19.68
CA ILE A 194 6.48 7.10 18.23
C ILE A 194 6.15 5.77 17.55
N LEU A 195 5.06 5.73 16.80
CA LEU A 195 4.80 4.69 15.83
C LEU A 195 5.28 5.19 14.48
N THR A 196 6.20 4.46 13.84
CA THR A 196 6.64 4.72 12.48
C THR A 196 6.03 3.67 11.55
N TYR A 197 5.43 4.11 10.46
CA TYR A 197 4.80 3.30 9.43
C TYR A 197 5.59 3.40 8.13
N GLU A 198 6.00 2.26 7.59
CA GLU A 198 6.71 2.15 6.34
C GLU A 198 5.89 1.31 5.37
N THR A 199 5.56 1.89 4.21
CA THR A 199 4.91 1.14 3.12
C THR A 199 5.98 0.35 2.37
N THR A 200 5.77 -0.96 2.24
CA THR A 200 6.64 -1.86 1.50
C THR A 200 5.88 -2.51 0.36
N PHE A 201 6.59 -2.79 -0.74
CA PHE A 201 6.06 -3.44 -1.93
C PHE A 201 6.71 -4.81 -2.10
N ASN A 202 5.89 -5.86 -2.11
CA ASN A 202 6.32 -7.22 -2.38
C ASN A 202 6.10 -7.57 -3.85
N GLU A 203 7.13 -7.35 -4.67
CA GLU A 203 7.06 -7.56 -6.12
C GLU A 203 6.84 -9.03 -6.53
N ASP A 204 7.22 -10.00 -5.68
CA ASP A 204 7.06 -11.43 -5.97
C ASP A 204 5.58 -11.86 -6.01
N LEU A 205 4.72 -11.05 -5.40
CA LEU A 205 3.26 -11.21 -5.38
C LEU A 205 2.56 -10.50 -6.56
N CYS A 206 3.31 -9.72 -7.36
CA CYS A 206 2.81 -9.01 -8.55
C CYS A 206 2.73 -9.88 -9.81
N VAL A 207 2.88 -11.20 -9.69
CA VAL A 207 2.83 -12.13 -10.84
C VAL A 207 1.64 -13.05 -10.69
N ASP A 208 0.82 -13.13 -11.73
CA ASP A 208 -0.24 -14.13 -11.79
C ASP A 208 0.35 -15.50 -12.15
N ARG A 209 0.36 -16.42 -11.19
CA ARG A 209 0.97 -17.75 -11.30
C ARG A 209 0.00 -18.83 -11.80
N SER A 210 -1.21 -18.47 -12.21
CA SER A 210 -2.19 -19.39 -12.79
C SER A 210 -1.87 -19.78 -14.23
#